data_AF-A0A3R6UE77-F1
#
_entry.id   AF-A0A3R6UE77-F1
#
_cell.length_a   1.000
_cell.length_b   1.000
_cell.length_c   1.000
_cell.angle_alpha   90.00
_cell.angle_beta   90.00
_cell.angle_gamma   90.00
#
_symmetry.space_group_name_H-M   'P 1'
#
loop_
_entity.id
_entity.type
_entity.pdbx_description
1 polymer ?
#
loop_
_entity_poly.entity_id
_entity_poly.type
_entity_poly.pdbx_seq_one_letter_code
_entity_poly.pdbx_strand_id
1 'polypeptide(L)'
;MAIYNPKSLKAEEFINHGEILDTIRYAEENKHNIALIDEILAKARPVKSADGTQTHCAGLSHREASVLLACDIPEKVAQMYQLAEEIKQAFYGNRIVMFAPLYLSNYCVNGCVYCPYHMKNKHIARIKLTQEEIKKEVIALQDMGHKRLAIEAGEDPVNNPIEYILESIRTIYSIHHKNGDIRRVNVNIAATTVENYRKLKEAGIGTYILFQETYNKKSYEELHPTGPKHNYDYHTEAMDRAMEGGIDDVGLGVLFGLEGYQYEFAGLMMHAEHLEAMHGVGPHTISVPRVKHADDIDPDAFDNSLSDDIFEKIAACIRIAVPYTGMIISTRESQEVREKMLQLGVSQISGASRTSVGGYCEEERPHDSEQFDVSDQRSLDEVVDWLMQLGFIPSFCTACYREGRTGDRFMSLCKNGQILNCCHPNALMTLTEYLVDYASEETKQHGFALIEKELEKIPKEKVREIARKNIEDIKASSRRDFRF
;
A
#
# COMPACT_ATOMS: atom_id res chain seq x y z
N MET A 1 -19.11 -21.04 -20.34
CA MET A 1 -18.54 -19.99 -19.46
C MET A 1 -18.04 -20.66 -18.20
N ALA A 2 -16.88 -20.24 -17.69
CA ALA A 2 -16.36 -20.71 -16.40
C ALA A 2 -17.35 -20.35 -15.28
N ILE A 3 -17.48 -21.22 -14.27
CA ILE A 3 -18.31 -20.96 -13.08
C ILE A 3 -17.42 -20.23 -12.07
N TYR A 4 -17.93 -19.14 -11.48
CA TYR A 4 -17.19 -18.40 -10.44
C TYR A 4 -16.86 -19.32 -9.25
N ASN A 5 -15.58 -19.33 -8.87
CA ASN A 5 -15.07 -20.12 -7.77
C ASN A 5 -13.89 -19.38 -7.09
N PRO A 6 -14.09 -18.78 -5.90
CA PRO A 6 -13.03 -18.08 -5.17
C PRO A 6 -11.92 -19.01 -4.65
N LYS A 7 -12.06 -20.33 -4.77
CA LYS A 7 -11.03 -21.32 -4.39
C LYS A 7 -10.34 -21.96 -5.59
N SER A 8 -10.52 -21.41 -6.78
CA SER A 8 -9.81 -21.87 -7.97
C SER A 8 -8.44 -21.21 -8.08
N LEU A 9 -7.47 -21.92 -8.63
CA LEU A 9 -6.15 -21.38 -9.01
C LEU A 9 -6.11 -20.90 -10.47
N LYS A 10 -7.27 -20.82 -11.14
CA LYS A 10 -7.38 -20.36 -12.53
C LYS A 10 -7.99 -18.97 -12.57
N ALA A 11 -7.27 -18.02 -13.19
CA ALA A 11 -7.64 -16.60 -13.22
C ALA A 11 -9.13 -16.35 -13.54
N GLU A 12 -9.64 -16.94 -14.61
CA GLU A 12 -11.01 -16.70 -15.10
C GLU A 12 -12.11 -17.35 -14.25
N GLU A 13 -11.74 -18.23 -13.31
CA GLU A 13 -12.68 -18.83 -12.37
C GLU A 13 -12.84 -17.96 -11.11
N PHE A 14 -11.77 -17.34 -10.58
CA PHE A 14 -11.87 -16.47 -9.40
C PHE A 14 -12.00 -14.98 -9.74
N ILE A 15 -11.59 -14.53 -10.93
CA ILE A 15 -11.96 -13.25 -11.54
C ILE A 15 -12.87 -13.54 -12.73
N ASN A 16 -14.11 -13.90 -12.44
CA ASN A 16 -15.06 -14.30 -13.45
C ASN A 16 -15.77 -13.09 -14.07
N HIS A 17 -15.61 -12.89 -15.38
CA HIS A 17 -16.22 -11.78 -16.11
C HIS A 17 -17.75 -11.73 -15.96
N GLY A 18 -18.43 -12.88 -16.04
CA GLY A 18 -19.88 -12.96 -15.89
C GLY A 18 -20.34 -12.53 -14.49
N GLU A 19 -19.65 -13.01 -13.45
CA GLU A 19 -19.93 -12.63 -12.07
C GLU A 19 -19.71 -11.13 -11.81
N ILE A 20 -18.68 -10.52 -12.41
CA ILE A 20 -18.46 -9.07 -12.31
C ILE A 20 -19.60 -8.29 -12.95
N LEU A 21 -20.02 -8.67 -14.17
CA LEU A 21 -21.14 -8.00 -14.84
C LEU A 21 -22.47 -8.17 -14.08
N ASP A 22 -22.70 -9.35 -13.53
CA ASP A 22 -23.87 -9.62 -12.68
C ASP A 22 -23.82 -8.83 -11.38
N THR A 23 -22.63 -8.65 -10.80
CA THR A 23 -22.39 -7.82 -9.62
C THR A 23 -22.67 -6.35 -9.89
N ILE A 24 -22.16 -5.80 -11.00
CA ILE A 24 -22.41 -4.41 -11.39
C ILE A 24 -23.90 -4.18 -11.63
N ARG A 25 -24.57 -5.10 -12.34
CA ARG A 25 -26.02 -5.02 -12.58
C ARG A 25 -26.80 -5.05 -11.28
N TYR A 26 -26.46 -5.97 -10.37
CA TYR A 26 -27.09 -6.05 -9.05
C TYR A 26 -26.88 -4.78 -8.23
N ALA A 27 -25.67 -4.21 -8.27
CA ALA A 27 -25.35 -2.95 -7.59
C ALA A 27 -26.17 -1.78 -8.15
N GLU A 28 -26.29 -1.67 -9.47
CA GLU A 28 -27.06 -0.63 -10.14
C GLU A 28 -28.56 -0.74 -9.81
N GLU A 29 -29.13 -1.95 -9.83
CA GLU A 29 -30.53 -2.21 -9.46
C GLU A 29 -30.82 -1.86 -7.99
N ASN A 30 -29.80 -1.91 -7.13
CA ASN A 30 -29.93 -1.69 -5.69
C ASN A 30 -29.31 -0.38 -5.19
N LYS A 31 -28.79 0.49 -6.06
CA LYS A 31 -28.11 1.72 -5.66
C LYS A 31 -28.98 2.70 -4.87
N HIS A 32 -30.31 2.55 -4.95
CA HIS A 32 -31.30 3.32 -4.19
C HIS A 32 -32.08 2.47 -3.17
N ASN A 33 -31.71 1.21 -2.97
CA ASN A 33 -32.35 0.32 -2.01
C ASN A 33 -31.86 0.63 -0.58
N ILE A 34 -32.47 1.62 0.05
CA ILE A 34 -32.08 2.12 1.38
C ILE A 34 -32.01 0.99 2.43
N ALA A 35 -32.98 0.07 2.43
CA ALA A 35 -33.01 -1.02 3.40
C ALA A 35 -31.80 -1.96 3.27
N LEU A 36 -31.45 -2.33 2.04
CA LEU A 36 -30.26 -3.15 1.78
C LEU A 36 -28.97 -2.39 2.11
N ILE A 37 -28.87 -1.12 1.72
CA ILE A 37 -27.69 -0.29 2.01
C ILE A 37 -27.48 -0.18 3.53
N ASP A 38 -28.55 0.02 4.30
CA ASP A 38 -28.49 0.07 5.76
C ASP A 38 -28.06 -1.26 6.39
N GLU A 39 -28.53 -2.38 5.84
CA GLU A 39 -28.08 -3.71 6.25
C GLU A 39 -26.58 -3.91 5.99
N ILE A 40 -26.10 -3.54 4.81
CA ILE A 40 -24.69 -3.66 4.42
C ILE A 40 -23.80 -2.78 5.33
N LEU A 41 -24.19 -1.52 5.56
CA LEU A 41 -23.46 -0.61 6.46
C LEU A 41 -23.45 -1.12 7.91
N ALA A 42 -24.57 -1.68 8.38
CA ALA A 42 -24.65 -2.26 9.72
C ALA A 42 -23.76 -3.50 9.87
N LYS A 43 -23.72 -4.38 8.86
CA LYS A 43 -22.88 -5.58 8.82
C LYS A 43 -21.39 -5.23 8.94
N ALA A 44 -20.93 -4.20 8.22
CA ALA A 44 -19.52 -3.84 8.19
C ALA A 44 -19.06 -3.04 9.42
N ARG A 45 -19.97 -2.59 10.28
CA ARG A 45 -19.64 -1.75 11.44
C ARG A 45 -18.75 -2.47 12.46
N PRO A 46 -17.75 -1.79 13.06
CA PRO A 46 -16.96 -2.36 14.14
C PRO A 46 -17.81 -2.75 15.35
N VAL A 47 -17.74 -4.03 15.75
CA VAL A 47 -18.41 -4.57 16.93
C VAL A 47 -17.37 -4.90 17.98
N LYS A 48 -17.52 -4.34 19.18
CA LYS A 48 -16.69 -4.68 20.34
C LYS A 48 -17.20 -5.95 21.03
N SER A 49 -16.30 -6.78 21.51
CA SER A 49 -16.64 -7.90 22.38
C SER A 49 -17.29 -7.43 23.69
N ALA A 50 -18.00 -8.32 24.38
CA ALA A 50 -18.72 -7.97 25.61
C ALA A 50 -17.82 -7.43 26.74
N ASP A 51 -16.56 -7.86 26.77
CA ASP A 51 -15.52 -7.38 27.70
C ASP A 51 -14.76 -6.15 27.18
N GLY A 52 -15.06 -5.69 25.96
CA GLY A 52 -14.44 -4.53 25.31
C GLY A 52 -13.00 -4.74 24.85
N THR A 53 -12.46 -5.96 24.92
CA THR A 53 -11.04 -6.22 24.64
C THR A 53 -10.73 -6.48 23.17
N GLN A 54 -11.72 -6.93 22.39
CA GLN A 54 -11.60 -7.24 20.97
C GLN A 54 -12.55 -6.37 20.16
N THR A 55 -12.15 -6.04 18.94
CA THR A 55 -13.00 -5.36 17.96
C THR A 55 -12.98 -6.18 16.68
N HIS A 56 -14.16 -6.49 16.18
CA HIS A 56 -14.34 -7.31 14.99
C HIS A 56 -15.10 -6.53 13.91
N CYS A 57 -14.73 -6.73 12.66
CA CYS A 57 -15.50 -6.32 11.49
C CYS A 57 -15.65 -7.54 10.59
N ALA A 58 -16.87 -7.78 10.12
CA ALA A 58 -17.17 -8.93 9.26
C ALA A 58 -16.58 -8.77 7.84
N GLY A 59 -16.33 -7.53 7.41
CA GLY A 59 -16.04 -7.22 6.01
C GLY A 59 -17.29 -7.36 5.13
N LEU A 60 -17.12 -7.15 3.83
CA LEU A 60 -18.19 -7.25 2.83
C LEU A 60 -17.76 -8.15 1.68
N SER A 61 -18.76 -8.77 1.03
CA SER A 61 -18.51 -9.42 -0.25
C SER A 61 -18.33 -8.41 -1.38
N HIS A 62 -17.77 -8.84 -2.50
CA HIS A 62 -17.64 -8.05 -3.72
C HIS A 62 -18.99 -7.49 -4.19
N ARG A 63 -20.10 -8.25 -4.05
CA ARG A 63 -21.46 -7.78 -4.37
C ARG A 63 -21.95 -6.68 -3.43
N GLU A 64 -21.81 -6.89 -2.12
CA GLU A 64 -22.24 -5.91 -1.11
C GLU A 64 -21.43 -4.61 -1.22
N ALA A 65 -20.11 -4.73 -1.37
CA ALA A 65 -19.22 -3.59 -1.53
C ALA A 65 -19.54 -2.80 -2.82
N SER A 66 -19.90 -3.50 -3.91
CA SER A 66 -20.28 -2.84 -5.17
C SER A 66 -21.60 -2.09 -5.06
N VAL A 67 -22.56 -2.56 -4.24
CA VAL A 67 -23.80 -1.80 -3.94
C VAL A 67 -23.46 -0.47 -3.25
N LEU A 68 -22.55 -0.46 -2.28
CA LEU A 68 -22.11 0.79 -1.64
C LEU A 68 -21.45 1.74 -2.64
N LEU A 69 -20.58 1.20 -3.51
CA LEU A 69 -19.92 2.00 -4.54
C LEU A 69 -20.94 2.59 -5.54
N ALA A 70 -21.99 1.87 -5.92
CA ALA A 70 -23.02 2.36 -6.83
C ALA A 70 -23.98 3.39 -6.19
N CYS A 71 -24.22 3.31 -4.88
CA CYS A 71 -25.18 4.18 -4.18
C CYS A 71 -24.81 5.66 -4.23
N ASP A 72 -25.61 6.48 -4.91
CA ASP A 72 -25.39 7.92 -5.09
C ASP A 72 -26.21 8.80 -4.11
N ILE A 73 -26.93 8.20 -3.14
CA ILE A 73 -27.70 8.93 -2.13
C ILE A 73 -26.74 9.70 -1.20
N PRO A 74 -26.77 11.05 -1.17
CA PRO A 74 -25.77 11.84 -0.44
C PRO A 74 -25.66 11.49 1.05
N GLU A 75 -26.78 11.27 1.72
CA GLU A 75 -26.83 10.89 3.13
C GLU A 75 -26.16 9.54 3.40
N LYS A 76 -26.33 8.57 2.49
CA LYS A 76 -25.70 7.25 2.62
C LYS A 76 -24.21 7.29 2.29
N VAL A 77 -23.80 8.11 1.31
CA VAL A 77 -22.37 8.34 1.02
C VAL A 77 -21.67 8.97 2.24
N ALA A 78 -22.29 9.95 2.90
CA ALA A 78 -21.76 10.51 4.14
C ALA A 78 -21.64 9.45 5.26
N GLN A 79 -22.62 8.54 5.38
CA GLN A 79 -22.54 7.42 6.31
C GLN A 79 -21.42 6.43 5.95
N MET A 80 -21.14 6.19 4.67
CA MET A 80 -20.00 5.37 4.24
C MET A 80 -18.68 6.01 4.69
N TYR A 81 -18.51 7.32 4.51
CA TYR A 81 -17.29 8.02 4.94
C TYR A 81 -17.10 7.95 6.46
N GLN A 82 -18.16 8.19 7.23
CA GLN A 82 -18.13 8.04 8.67
C GLN A 82 -17.77 6.60 9.08
N LEU A 83 -18.38 5.60 8.44
CA LEU A 83 -18.10 4.20 8.74
C LEU A 83 -16.65 3.81 8.39
N ALA A 84 -16.13 4.28 7.26
CA ALA A 84 -14.76 4.04 6.86
C ALA A 84 -13.77 4.63 7.88
N GLU A 85 -14.05 5.84 8.39
CA GLU A 85 -13.29 6.47 9.46
C GLU A 85 -13.39 5.66 10.78
N GLU A 86 -14.59 5.23 11.18
CA GLU A 86 -14.80 4.38 12.36
C GLU A 86 -13.95 3.10 12.30
N ILE A 87 -13.98 2.40 11.16
CA ILE A 87 -13.18 1.18 10.91
C ILE A 87 -11.69 1.51 10.95
N LYS A 88 -11.27 2.60 10.29
CA LYS A 88 -9.87 3.02 10.29
C LYS A 88 -9.40 3.30 11.72
N GLN A 89 -10.18 4.03 12.52
CA GLN A 89 -9.82 4.33 13.91
C GLN A 89 -9.77 3.06 14.77
N ALA A 90 -10.68 2.11 14.55
CA ALA A 90 -10.69 0.84 15.29
C ALA A 90 -9.42 0.01 15.09
N PHE A 91 -8.87 -0.05 13.86
CA PHE A 91 -7.73 -0.94 13.55
C PHE A 91 -6.41 -0.24 13.26
N TYR A 92 -6.42 1.00 12.80
CA TYR A 92 -5.21 1.76 12.50
C TYR A 92 -5.03 2.95 13.42
N GLY A 93 -6.11 3.40 14.08
CA GLY A 93 -6.12 4.64 14.82
C GLY A 93 -5.73 5.82 13.92
N ASN A 94 -5.04 6.77 14.52
CA ASN A 94 -4.43 7.90 13.84
C ASN A 94 -3.01 7.60 13.30
N ARG A 95 -2.55 6.35 13.29
CA ARG A 95 -1.22 6.01 12.77
C ARG A 95 -1.20 5.98 11.25
N ILE A 96 -0.12 6.49 10.67
CA ILE A 96 0.15 6.47 9.23
C ILE A 96 1.57 5.98 9.01
N VAL A 97 1.73 4.85 8.32
CA VAL A 97 3.04 4.25 8.07
C VAL A 97 3.71 4.93 6.87
N MET A 98 4.95 5.37 7.06
CA MET A 98 5.74 6.07 6.04
C MET A 98 6.68 5.10 5.32
N PHE A 99 6.82 5.26 4.00
CA PHE A 99 7.83 4.57 3.18
C PHE A 99 8.28 5.45 2.01
N ALA A 100 9.26 4.99 1.24
CA ALA A 100 9.64 5.58 -0.04
C ALA A 100 9.80 4.49 -1.11
N PRO A 101 9.42 4.74 -2.38
CA PRO A 101 9.79 3.86 -3.48
C PRO A 101 11.28 4.04 -3.81
N LEU A 102 11.97 2.98 -4.23
CA LEU A 102 13.33 3.02 -4.75
C LEU A 102 13.36 2.36 -6.13
N TYR A 103 13.47 3.19 -7.16
CA TYR A 103 13.54 2.74 -8.54
C TYR A 103 14.96 2.27 -8.87
N LEU A 104 15.13 0.97 -9.07
CA LEU A 104 16.43 0.35 -9.34
C LEU A 104 16.79 0.36 -10.82
N SER A 105 15.78 0.17 -11.68
CA SER A 105 15.99 0.05 -13.12
C SER A 105 14.70 0.30 -13.89
N ASN A 106 14.81 1.06 -14.99
CA ASN A 106 13.72 1.31 -15.92
C ASN A 106 13.85 0.53 -17.24
N TYR A 107 14.76 -0.44 -17.32
CA TYR A 107 14.78 -1.42 -18.41
C TYR A 107 13.49 -2.25 -18.37
N CYS A 108 12.75 -2.29 -19.48
CA CYS A 108 11.51 -3.02 -19.56
C CYS A 108 11.24 -3.47 -21.01
N VAL A 109 10.87 -4.75 -21.19
CA VAL A 109 10.55 -5.34 -22.50
C VAL A 109 9.07 -5.24 -22.86
N ASN A 110 8.22 -4.81 -21.92
CA ASN A 110 6.78 -4.74 -22.13
C ASN A 110 6.35 -3.51 -22.93
N GLY A 111 5.19 -3.60 -23.56
CA GLY A 111 4.58 -2.54 -24.37
C GLY A 111 3.42 -1.81 -23.70
N CYS A 112 3.36 -1.74 -22.37
CA CYS A 112 2.23 -1.16 -21.63
C CYS A 112 1.94 0.27 -22.11
N VAL A 113 0.71 0.55 -22.55
CA VAL A 113 0.37 1.82 -23.22
C VAL A 113 0.23 3.02 -22.28
N TYR A 114 0.33 2.79 -20.98
CA TYR A 114 0.10 3.79 -19.91
C TYR A 114 1.36 4.06 -19.07
N CYS A 115 2.51 3.47 -19.41
CA CYS A 115 3.71 3.53 -18.60
C CYS A 115 4.90 3.98 -19.45
N PRO A 116 5.62 5.05 -19.10
CA PRO A 116 6.70 5.61 -19.93
C PRO A 116 7.87 4.65 -20.12
N TYR A 117 8.02 3.66 -19.24
CA TYR A 117 9.08 2.66 -19.34
C TYR A 117 8.81 1.61 -20.43
N HIS A 118 7.68 1.67 -21.14
CA HIS A 118 7.40 0.74 -22.22
C HIS A 118 8.53 0.71 -23.28
N MET A 119 8.76 -0.45 -23.87
CA MET A 119 9.91 -0.72 -24.74
C MET A 119 9.97 0.21 -25.98
N LYS A 120 8.83 0.72 -26.43
CA LYS A 120 8.75 1.61 -27.61
C LYS A 120 9.22 3.04 -27.30
N ASN A 121 9.09 3.51 -26.06
CA ASN A 121 9.60 4.84 -25.69
C ASN A 121 11.14 4.87 -25.79
N LYS A 122 11.63 5.75 -26.65
CA LYS A 122 13.06 6.03 -26.87
C LYS A 122 13.49 7.43 -26.40
N HIS A 123 12.56 8.21 -25.85
CA HIS A 123 12.81 9.53 -25.27
C HIS A 123 13.45 9.39 -23.89
N ILE A 124 12.95 8.45 -23.08
CA ILE A 124 13.44 8.20 -21.72
C ILE A 124 14.77 7.43 -21.70
N ALA A 125 15.73 7.90 -20.89
CA ALA A 125 17.03 7.26 -20.74
C ALA A 125 16.90 5.91 -20.01
N ARG A 126 17.56 4.86 -20.51
CA ARG A 126 17.58 3.54 -19.85
C ARG A 126 18.69 3.47 -18.81
N ILE A 127 18.31 3.33 -17.55
CA ILE A 127 19.18 3.37 -16.38
C ILE A 127 18.94 2.13 -15.54
N LYS A 128 20.03 1.54 -15.04
CA LYS A 128 20.05 0.46 -14.05
C LYS A 128 21.13 0.80 -13.02
N LEU A 129 20.76 0.86 -11.76
CA LEU A 129 21.70 1.18 -10.69
C LEU A 129 22.67 0.03 -10.45
N THR A 130 23.94 0.37 -10.28
CA THR A 130 24.97 -0.51 -9.71
C THR A 130 24.77 -0.65 -8.20
N GLN A 131 25.38 -1.66 -7.58
CA GLN A 131 25.29 -1.85 -6.12
C GLN A 131 25.85 -0.65 -5.33
N GLU A 132 26.88 0.03 -5.85
CA GLU A 132 27.42 1.25 -5.23
C GLU A 132 26.46 2.45 -5.36
N GLU A 133 25.73 2.57 -6.48
CA GLU A 133 24.69 3.59 -6.61
C GLU A 133 23.49 3.30 -5.72
N ILE A 134 23.03 2.05 -5.65
CA ILE A 134 22.00 1.60 -4.69
C ILE A 134 22.41 1.96 -3.27
N LYS A 135 23.69 1.75 -2.92
CA LYS A 135 24.20 2.12 -1.61
C LYS A 135 24.07 3.62 -1.33
N LYS A 136 24.42 4.47 -2.29
CA LYS A 136 24.27 5.93 -2.13
C LYS A 136 22.81 6.33 -2.00
N GLU A 137 21.92 5.77 -2.81
CA GLU A 137 20.47 6.02 -2.74
C GLU A 137 19.88 5.60 -1.38
N VAL A 138 20.28 4.45 -0.86
CA VAL A 138 19.84 3.98 0.46
C VAL A 138 20.38 4.87 1.57
N ILE A 139 21.63 5.35 1.47
CA ILE A 139 22.18 6.32 2.43
C ILE A 139 21.37 7.61 2.39
N ALA A 140 21.04 8.14 1.20
CA ALA A 140 20.21 9.33 1.06
C ALA A 140 18.83 9.14 1.71
N LEU A 141 18.16 8.01 1.46
CA LEU A 141 16.90 7.65 2.10
C LEU A 141 17.02 7.52 3.63
N GLN A 142 18.11 6.94 4.14
CA GLN A 142 18.38 6.83 5.57
C GLN A 142 18.64 8.19 6.22
N ASP A 143 19.33 9.10 5.52
CA ASP A 143 19.58 10.48 5.95
C ASP A 143 18.31 11.34 5.96
N MET A 144 17.34 11.04 5.11
CA MET A 144 15.99 11.63 5.20
C MET A 144 15.22 11.12 6.42
N GLY A 145 15.56 9.91 6.91
CA GLY A 145 14.92 9.28 8.06
C GLY A 145 14.05 8.06 7.73
N HIS A 146 13.97 7.64 6.46
CA HIS A 146 13.22 6.44 6.09
C HIS A 146 13.79 5.18 6.74
N LYS A 147 12.88 4.25 7.05
CA LYS A 147 13.18 2.90 7.57
C LYS A 147 12.49 1.80 6.76
N ARG A 148 11.67 2.17 5.77
CA ARG A 148 10.87 1.29 4.93
C ARG A 148 11.00 1.77 3.50
N LEU A 149 11.23 0.84 2.57
CA LEU A 149 11.20 1.14 1.16
C LEU A 149 10.46 0.08 0.36
N ALA A 150 10.05 0.45 -0.84
CA ALA A 150 9.53 -0.47 -1.85
C ALA A 150 10.43 -0.42 -3.09
N ILE A 151 11.05 -1.54 -3.45
CA ILE A 151 11.81 -1.66 -4.69
C ILE A 151 10.85 -1.60 -5.88
N GLU A 152 11.19 -0.79 -6.87
CA GLU A 152 10.49 -0.71 -8.15
C GLU A 152 11.49 -1.03 -9.27
N ALA A 153 11.17 -1.97 -10.16
CA ALA A 153 12.00 -2.28 -11.33
C ALA A 153 11.17 -2.74 -12.53
N GLY A 154 11.56 -2.29 -13.73
CA GLY A 154 10.96 -2.75 -14.99
C GLY A 154 11.28 -4.23 -15.28
N GLU A 155 10.43 -4.87 -16.10
CA GLU A 155 10.60 -6.29 -16.45
C GLU A 155 11.56 -6.44 -17.62
N ASP A 156 12.78 -6.90 -17.34
CA ASP A 156 13.75 -7.25 -18.37
C ASP A 156 14.60 -8.44 -17.89
N PRO A 157 14.41 -9.66 -18.44
CA PRO A 157 15.15 -10.84 -17.98
C PRO A 157 16.67 -10.78 -18.20
N VAL A 158 17.15 -9.89 -19.09
CA VAL A 158 18.59 -9.73 -19.37
C VAL A 158 19.19 -8.68 -18.46
N ASN A 159 18.56 -7.51 -18.39
CA ASN A 159 19.08 -6.38 -17.63
C ASN A 159 18.71 -6.45 -16.15
N ASN A 160 17.52 -6.95 -15.82
CA ASN A 160 16.97 -7.05 -14.47
C ASN A 160 16.65 -8.51 -14.09
N PRO A 161 17.62 -9.45 -14.17
CA PRO A 161 17.38 -10.82 -13.74
C PRO A 161 17.10 -10.87 -12.23
N ILE A 162 16.46 -11.93 -11.76
CA ILE A 162 16.10 -12.07 -10.34
C ILE A 162 17.35 -11.96 -9.43
N GLU A 163 18.50 -12.43 -9.89
CA GLU A 163 19.77 -12.35 -9.17
C GLU A 163 20.18 -10.90 -8.86
N TYR A 164 19.91 -9.96 -9.76
CA TYR A 164 20.16 -8.53 -9.53
C TYR A 164 19.23 -7.98 -8.43
N ILE A 165 17.95 -8.37 -8.43
CA ILE A 165 17.00 -7.94 -7.39
C ILE A 165 17.43 -8.52 -6.02
N LEU A 166 17.84 -9.78 -5.96
CA LEU A 166 18.30 -10.44 -4.74
C LEU A 166 19.63 -9.86 -4.23
N GLU A 167 20.55 -9.50 -5.13
CA GLU A 167 21.76 -8.76 -4.76
C GLU A 167 21.41 -7.38 -4.20
N SER A 168 20.50 -6.65 -4.85
CA SER A 168 20.05 -5.33 -4.42
C SER A 168 19.41 -5.36 -3.02
N ILE A 169 18.55 -6.34 -2.73
CA ILE A 169 17.95 -6.53 -1.39
C ILE A 169 19.04 -6.75 -0.33
N ARG A 170 20.03 -7.59 -0.63
CA ARG A 170 21.17 -7.83 0.27
C ARG A 170 21.98 -6.56 0.51
N THR A 171 22.27 -5.80 -0.54
CA THR A 171 22.95 -4.50 -0.44
C THR A 171 22.16 -3.55 0.45
N ILE A 172 20.85 -3.37 0.20
CA ILE A 172 19.97 -2.48 0.97
C ILE A 172 19.98 -2.83 2.46
N TYR A 173 19.83 -4.10 2.82
CA TYR A 173 19.84 -4.52 4.22
C TYR A 173 21.22 -4.46 4.90
N SER A 174 22.31 -4.50 4.13
CA SER A 174 23.68 -4.43 4.69
C SER A 174 24.12 -3.01 5.07
N ILE A 175 23.36 -1.99 4.66
CA ILE A 175 23.73 -0.59 4.84
C ILE A 175 23.23 -0.09 6.19
N HIS A 176 24.20 0.24 7.04
CA HIS A 176 24.01 0.91 8.31
C HIS A 176 24.64 2.30 8.21
N HIS A 177 23.84 3.37 8.26
CA HIS A 177 24.34 4.75 8.15
C HIS A 177 23.86 5.61 9.31
N LYS A 178 24.80 6.07 10.17
CA LYS A 178 24.50 6.81 11.41
C LYS A 178 23.52 5.98 12.28
N ASN A 179 22.35 6.53 12.61
CA ASN A 179 21.26 5.85 13.30
C ASN A 179 20.19 5.28 12.33
N GLY A 180 20.44 5.35 11.02
CA GLY A 180 19.55 4.94 9.95
C GLY A 180 19.77 3.49 9.54
N ASP A 181 18.64 2.80 9.32
CA ASP A 181 18.57 1.43 8.83
C ASP A 181 17.31 1.25 7.98
N ILE A 182 17.42 0.57 6.84
CA ILE A 182 16.23 0.07 6.15
C ILE A 182 15.83 -1.24 6.82
N ARG A 183 14.67 -1.24 7.47
CA ARG A 183 14.21 -2.32 8.34
C ARG A 183 13.20 -3.25 7.66
N ARG A 184 12.59 -2.83 6.55
CA ARG A 184 11.67 -3.61 5.71
C ARG A 184 11.77 -3.15 4.26
N VAL A 185 12.01 -4.10 3.36
CA VAL A 185 12.02 -3.92 1.90
C VAL A 185 10.81 -4.62 1.31
N ASN A 186 9.86 -3.87 0.78
CA ASN A 186 8.82 -4.41 -0.10
C ASN A 186 9.37 -4.49 -1.53
N VAL A 187 8.79 -5.34 -2.37
CA VAL A 187 9.26 -5.55 -3.74
C VAL A 187 8.09 -5.50 -4.70
N ASN A 188 8.17 -4.57 -5.66
CA ASN A 188 7.27 -4.46 -6.80
C ASN A 188 8.06 -4.75 -8.08
N ILE A 189 7.93 -5.99 -8.54
CA ILE A 189 8.48 -6.47 -9.81
C ILE A 189 7.40 -7.31 -10.52
N ALA A 190 7.53 -7.46 -11.83
CA ALA A 190 6.56 -8.21 -12.64
C ALA A 190 6.33 -9.65 -12.16
N ALA A 191 5.18 -10.21 -12.57
CA ALA A 191 4.78 -11.57 -12.28
C ALA A 191 5.88 -12.57 -12.65
N THR A 192 6.21 -13.48 -11.74
CA THR A 192 7.31 -14.44 -11.95
C THR A 192 6.96 -15.84 -11.44
N THR A 193 7.95 -16.73 -11.42
CA THR A 193 7.77 -18.14 -11.06
C THR A 193 7.77 -18.33 -9.54
N VAL A 194 7.16 -19.42 -9.08
CA VAL A 194 7.21 -19.87 -7.67
C VAL A 194 8.66 -19.97 -7.15
N GLU A 195 9.60 -20.39 -8.00
CA GLU A 195 11.03 -20.46 -7.66
C GLU A 195 11.59 -19.06 -7.33
N ASN A 196 11.30 -18.07 -8.15
CA ASN A 196 11.77 -16.70 -7.92
C ASN A 196 11.10 -16.07 -6.70
N TYR A 197 9.81 -16.36 -6.46
CA TYR A 197 9.13 -15.96 -5.23
C TYR A 197 9.74 -16.61 -3.98
N ARG A 198 10.14 -17.88 -4.05
CA ARG A 198 10.86 -18.54 -2.95
C ARG A 198 12.20 -17.87 -2.68
N LYS A 199 12.96 -17.52 -3.72
CA LYS A 199 14.21 -16.74 -3.58
C LYS A 199 13.96 -15.38 -2.92
N LEU A 200 12.88 -14.69 -3.27
CA LEU A 200 12.50 -13.41 -2.63
C LEU A 200 12.14 -13.60 -1.15
N LYS A 201 11.39 -14.66 -0.81
CA LYS A 201 11.09 -15.00 0.59
C LYS A 201 12.37 -15.25 1.39
N GLU A 202 13.29 -16.03 0.83
CA GLU A 202 14.60 -16.32 1.45
C GLU A 202 15.46 -15.06 1.62
N ALA A 203 15.34 -14.08 0.72
CA ALA A 203 16.00 -12.78 0.82
C ALA A 203 15.38 -11.85 1.89
N GLY A 204 14.28 -12.24 2.53
CA GLY A 204 13.67 -11.47 3.61
C GLY A 204 12.94 -10.22 3.13
N ILE A 205 12.15 -10.34 2.07
CA ILE A 205 11.24 -9.25 1.69
C ILE A 205 10.12 -9.08 2.73
N GLY A 206 9.58 -7.87 2.82
CA GLY A 206 8.36 -7.56 3.56
C GLY A 206 7.13 -8.01 2.79
N THR A 207 6.65 -7.17 1.88
CA THR A 207 5.49 -7.45 1.02
C THR A 207 5.91 -7.57 -0.43
N TYR A 208 5.41 -8.59 -1.13
CA TYR A 208 5.43 -8.62 -2.60
C TYR A 208 4.23 -7.86 -3.13
N ILE A 209 4.47 -6.84 -3.95
CA ILE A 209 3.44 -5.98 -4.50
C ILE A 209 3.37 -6.26 -5.99
N LEU A 210 2.16 -6.45 -6.50
CA LEU A 210 1.89 -6.54 -7.92
C LEU A 210 0.52 -5.94 -8.19
N PHE A 211 0.49 -4.92 -9.03
CA PHE A 211 -0.77 -4.34 -9.48
C PHE A 211 -1.31 -5.20 -10.61
N GLN A 212 -2.57 -5.57 -10.52
CA GLN A 212 -3.28 -6.20 -11.64
C GLN A 212 -3.40 -5.21 -12.81
N GLU A 213 -3.34 -3.91 -12.52
CA GLU A 213 -3.57 -2.80 -13.46
C GLU A 213 -5.04 -2.69 -13.85
N THR A 214 -5.57 -3.72 -14.54
CA THR A 214 -6.99 -3.89 -14.87
C THR A 214 -7.40 -5.36 -14.79
N TYR A 215 -8.55 -5.63 -14.17
CA TYR A 215 -9.16 -6.97 -14.07
C TYR A 215 -10.00 -7.33 -15.31
N ASN A 216 -10.23 -6.40 -16.24
CA ASN A 216 -10.92 -6.74 -17.49
C ASN A 216 -9.91 -7.40 -18.44
N LYS A 217 -9.99 -8.72 -18.62
CA LYS A 217 -9.05 -9.48 -19.47
C LYS A 217 -8.87 -8.90 -20.87
N LYS A 218 -9.97 -8.52 -21.52
CA LYS A 218 -9.91 -7.94 -22.88
C LYS A 218 -9.13 -6.62 -22.86
N SER A 219 -9.50 -5.71 -21.96
CA SER A 219 -8.84 -4.42 -21.83
C SER A 219 -7.39 -4.56 -21.39
N TYR A 220 -7.08 -5.53 -20.53
CA TYR A 220 -5.73 -5.87 -20.11
C TYR A 220 -4.86 -6.26 -21.31
N GLU A 221 -5.32 -7.17 -22.17
CA GLU A 221 -4.58 -7.60 -23.36
C GLU A 221 -4.35 -6.45 -24.36
N GLU A 222 -5.31 -5.54 -24.48
CA GLU A 222 -5.21 -4.32 -25.30
C GLU A 222 -4.20 -3.31 -24.71
N LEU A 223 -4.21 -3.11 -23.39
CA LEU A 223 -3.31 -2.22 -22.67
C LEU A 223 -1.88 -2.77 -22.55
N HIS A 224 -1.69 -4.08 -22.71
CA HIS A 224 -0.41 -4.80 -22.65
C HIS A 224 -0.13 -5.56 -23.96
N PRO A 225 0.02 -4.87 -25.11
CA PRO A 225 0.02 -5.51 -26.42
C PRO A 225 1.26 -6.40 -26.70
N THR A 226 2.35 -6.22 -25.96
CA THR A 226 3.62 -6.94 -26.20
C THR A 226 4.38 -7.18 -24.90
N GLY A 227 5.17 -8.26 -24.89
CA GLY A 227 6.03 -8.66 -23.76
C GLY A 227 5.36 -9.70 -22.85
N PRO A 228 6.08 -10.23 -21.84
CA PRO A 228 5.54 -11.25 -20.95
C PRO A 228 4.28 -10.82 -20.21
N LYS A 229 4.15 -9.52 -19.89
CA LYS A 229 2.99 -8.96 -19.17
C LYS A 229 1.68 -9.07 -19.96
N HIS A 230 1.70 -9.35 -21.28
CA HIS A 230 0.47 -9.56 -22.07
C HIS A 230 -0.42 -10.69 -21.55
N ASN A 231 0.17 -11.73 -20.94
CA ASN A 231 -0.58 -12.88 -20.47
C ASN A 231 -1.37 -12.54 -19.18
N TYR A 232 -2.65 -12.21 -19.37
CA TYR A 232 -3.58 -11.87 -18.28
C TYR A 232 -3.65 -12.97 -17.21
N ASP A 233 -3.81 -14.24 -17.61
CA ASP A 233 -4.01 -15.35 -16.67
C ASP A 233 -2.74 -15.52 -15.81
N TYR A 234 -1.56 -15.51 -16.43
CA TYR A 234 -0.29 -15.61 -15.72
C TYR A 234 -0.08 -14.44 -14.76
N HIS A 235 -0.44 -13.22 -15.14
CA HIS A 235 -0.32 -12.04 -14.27
C HIS A 235 -1.30 -12.10 -13.08
N THR A 236 -2.54 -12.51 -13.34
CA THR A 236 -3.60 -12.58 -12.32
C THR A 236 -3.31 -13.67 -11.28
N GLU A 237 -2.80 -14.83 -11.70
CA GLU A 237 -2.42 -15.97 -10.83
C GLU A 237 -1.07 -15.75 -10.10
N ALA A 238 -0.43 -14.59 -10.26
CA ALA A 238 0.90 -14.35 -9.69
C ALA A 238 0.91 -14.34 -8.16
N MET A 239 -0.17 -13.89 -7.52
CA MET A 239 -0.27 -13.88 -6.06
C MET A 239 -0.38 -15.29 -5.49
N ASP A 240 -1.07 -16.22 -6.17
CA ASP A 240 -1.06 -17.64 -5.80
C ASP A 240 0.35 -18.21 -5.85
N ARG A 241 1.09 -17.92 -6.92
CA ARG A 241 2.49 -18.38 -7.06
C ARG A 241 3.40 -17.75 -6.00
N ALA A 242 3.14 -16.50 -5.61
CA ALA A 242 3.89 -15.84 -4.53
C ALA A 242 3.63 -16.52 -3.18
N MET A 243 2.37 -16.82 -2.86
CA MET A 243 1.99 -17.53 -1.64
C MET A 243 2.49 -18.99 -1.64
N GLU A 244 2.46 -19.69 -2.78
CA GLU A 244 3.10 -21.00 -2.95
C GLU A 244 4.62 -20.93 -2.76
N GLY A 245 5.24 -19.82 -3.16
CA GLY A 245 6.65 -19.50 -2.91
C GLY A 245 6.97 -19.21 -1.43
N GLY A 246 5.95 -19.12 -0.57
CA GLY A 246 6.08 -18.86 0.87
C GLY A 246 5.99 -17.39 1.26
N ILE A 247 5.64 -16.49 0.32
CA ILE A 247 5.39 -15.07 0.62
C ILE A 247 3.96 -14.93 1.15
N ASP A 248 3.84 -14.59 2.42
CA ASP A 248 2.58 -14.50 3.17
C ASP A 248 2.00 -13.08 3.23
N ASP A 249 2.82 -12.06 3.01
CA ASP A 249 2.38 -10.67 2.84
C ASP A 249 2.42 -10.31 1.35
N VAL A 250 1.25 -10.24 0.70
CA VAL A 250 1.10 -9.74 -0.69
C VAL A 250 0.31 -8.44 -0.75
N GLY A 251 0.57 -7.64 -1.78
CA GLY A 251 -0.06 -6.35 -2.01
C GLY A 251 -0.71 -6.26 -3.39
N LEU A 252 -2.04 -6.16 -3.42
CA LEU A 252 -2.79 -5.94 -4.66
C LEU A 252 -2.78 -4.46 -5.06
N GLY A 253 -3.15 -4.18 -6.31
CA GLY A 253 -3.48 -2.83 -6.73
C GLY A 253 -4.13 -2.79 -8.11
N VAL A 254 -4.81 -1.68 -8.38
CA VAL A 254 -5.46 -1.34 -9.64
C VAL A 254 -4.97 0.03 -10.06
N LEU A 255 -4.65 0.21 -11.33
CA LEU A 255 -4.34 1.52 -11.88
C LEU A 255 -5.65 2.16 -12.37
N PHE A 256 -6.31 2.88 -11.46
CA PHE A 256 -7.59 3.51 -11.75
C PHE A 256 -7.44 4.60 -12.81
N GLY A 257 -8.32 4.59 -13.81
CA GLY A 257 -8.22 5.46 -14.98
C GLY A 257 -8.09 4.70 -16.30
N LEU A 258 -7.66 3.43 -16.26
CA LEU A 258 -7.49 2.61 -17.47
C LEU A 258 -8.81 1.99 -17.96
N GLU A 259 -9.65 1.54 -17.04
CA GLU A 259 -10.92 0.85 -17.27
C GLU A 259 -11.97 1.36 -16.28
N GLY A 260 -13.24 1.09 -16.55
CA GLY A 260 -14.38 1.46 -15.70
C GLY A 260 -14.21 1.00 -14.25
N TYR A 261 -14.25 1.96 -13.32
CA TYR A 261 -13.92 1.74 -11.92
C TYR A 261 -14.86 0.75 -11.21
N GLN A 262 -16.11 0.58 -11.64
CA GLN A 262 -17.02 -0.41 -11.06
C GLN A 262 -16.53 -1.84 -11.33
N TYR A 263 -16.04 -2.10 -12.55
CA TYR A 263 -15.50 -3.41 -12.93
C TYR A 263 -14.23 -3.70 -12.14
N GLU A 264 -13.33 -2.73 -12.08
CA GLU A 264 -12.07 -2.86 -11.37
C GLU A 264 -12.26 -3.06 -9.86
N PHE A 265 -13.19 -2.32 -9.27
CA PHE A 265 -13.50 -2.46 -7.85
C PHE A 265 -14.06 -3.85 -7.54
N ALA A 266 -15.00 -4.35 -8.34
CA ALA A 266 -15.55 -5.70 -8.17
C ALA A 266 -14.46 -6.77 -8.31
N GLY A 267 -13.63 -6.69 -9.36
CA GLY A 267 -12.50 -7.60 -9.57
C GLY A 267 -11.48 -7.57 -8.42
N LEU A 268 -11.16 -6.38 -7.91
CA LEU A 268 -10.26 -6.22 -6.77
C LEU A 268 -10.81 -6.87 -5.50
N MET A 269 -12.10 -6.71 -5.22
CA MET A 269 -12.74 -7.36 -4.08
C MET A 269 -12.79 -8.89 -4.25
N MET A 270 -13.10 -9.38 -5.46
CA MET A 270 -13.07 -10.83 -5.76
C MET A 270 -11.66 -11.42 -5.59
N HIS A 271 -10.60 -10.68 -5.95
CA HIS A 271 -9.23 -11.14 -5.74
C HIS A 271 -8.87 -11.18 -4.25
N ALA A 272 -9.29 -10.18 -3.47
CA ALA A 272 -9.08 -10.19 -2.02
C ALA A 272 -9.80 -11.39 -1.35
N GLU A 273 -11.04 -11.66 -1.75
CA GLU A 273 -11.81 -12.84 -1.31
C GLU A 273 -11.14 -14.15 -1.73
N HIS A 274 -10.62 -14.22 -2.94
CA HIS A 274 -9.92 -15.39 -3.45
C HIS A 274 -8.71 -15.74 -2.58
N LEU A 275 -7.86 -14.76 -2.28
CA LEU A 275 -6.68 -14.98 -1.43
C LEU A 275 -7.06 -15.47 -0.04
N GLU A 276 -8.09 -14.86 0.58
CA GLU A 276 -8.58 -15.32 1.89
C GLU A 276 -9.19 -16.73 1.82
N ALA A 277 -9.97 -17.04 0.78
CA ALA A 277 -10.64 -18.32 0.62
C ALA A 277 -9.69 -19.48 0.26
N MET A 278 -8.65 -19.20 -0.53
CA MET A 278 -7.68 -20.18 -1.04
C MET A 278 -6.51 -20.39 -0.07
N HIS A 279 -5.98 -19.32 0.50
CA HIS A 279 -4.75 -19.34 1.31
C HIS A 279 -4.99 -19.06 2.80
N GLY A 280 -6.23 -18.76 3.20
CA GLY A 280 -6.62 -18.47 4.58
C GLY A 280 -6.26 -17.05 5.05
N VAL A 281 -5.65 -16.24 4.17
CA VAL A 281 -5.28 -14.86 4.45
C VAL A 281 -5.44 -14.01 3.19
N GLY A 282 -6.18 -12.90 3.32
CA GLY A 282 -6.31 -11.91 2.26
C GLY A 282 -5.02 -11.08 2.07
N PRO A 283 -5.04 -10.08 1.16
CA PRO A 283 -3.88 -9.25 0.91
C PRO A 283 -3.50 -8.39 2.13
N HIS A 284 -2.19 -8.22 2.35
CA HIS A 284 -1.66 -7.34 3.39
C HIS A 284 -1.95 -5.88 3.07
N THR A 285 -1.86 -5.49 1.78
CA THR A 285 -2.15 -4.14 1.31
C THR A 285 -2.92 -4.12 0.00
N ILE A 286 -3.68 -3.04 -0.20
CA ILE A 286 -4.21 -2.63 -1.50
C ILE A 286 -3.65 -1.24 -1.82
N SER A 287 -3.06 -1.08 -3.00
CA SER A 287 -2.65 0.20 -3.56
C SER A 287 -3.72 0.72 -4.51
N VAL A 288 -3.99 2.03 -4.44
CA VAL A 288 -4.99 2.70 -5.28
C VAL A 288 -4.38 3.84 -6.13
N PRO A 289 -3.39 3.56 -7.00
CA PRO A 289 -2.84 4.59 -7.88
C PRO A 289 -3.87 5.02 -8.95
N ARG A 290 -3.90 6.32 -9.27
CA ARG A 290 -4.51 6.84 -10.50
C ARG A 290 -3.48 6.98 -11.61
N VAL A 291 -3.91 6.86 -12.86
CA VAL A 291 -3.10 7.24 -14.03
C VAL A 291 -2.67 8.70 -13.87
N LYS A 292 -1.41 8.98 -14.17
CA LYS A 292 -0.80 10.30 -14.08
C LYS A 292 0.01 10.54 -15.34
N HIS A 293 0.23 11.82 -15.64
CA HIS A 293 1.06 12.22 -16.76
C HIS A 293 2.48 11.67 -16.58
N ALA A 294 3.07 11.28 -17.69
CA ALA A 294 4.45 10.83 -17.77
C ALA A 294 4.98 11.08 -19.20
N ASP A 295 6.28 10.89 -19.39
CA ASP A 295 6.90 11.01 -20.72
C ASP A 295 6.24 10.08 -21.76
N ASP A 296 5.78 10.65 -22.88
CA ASP A 296 5.00 9.99 -23.95
C ASP A 296 3.65 9.40 -23.50
N ILE A 297 3.16 9.73 -22.28
CA ILE A 297 1.88 9.26 -21.74
C ILE A 297 0.98 10.44 -21.36
N ASP A 298 -0.10 10.61 -22.11
CA ASP A 298 -1.17 11.55 -21.79
C ASP A 298 -2.32 10.84 -21.04
N PRO A 299 -2.64 11.20 -19.79
CA PRO A 299 -3.77 10.65 -19.06
C PRO A 299 -5.12 10.91 -19.73
N ASP A 300 -5.26 12.01 -20.49
CA ASP A 300 -6.50 12.37 -21.18
C ASP A 300 -6.76 11.46 -22.38
N ALA A 301 -5.78 10.66 -22.80
CA ALA A 301 -5.98 9.60 -23.78
C ALA A 301 -6.81 8.42 -23.25
N PHE A 302 -7.12 8.41 -21.94
CA PHE A 302 -7.95 7.38 -21.30
C PHE A 302 -9.31 7.96 -20.91
N ASP A 303 -10.39 7.43 -21.50
CA ASP A 303 -11.78 7.89 -21.29
C ASP A 303 -12.31 7.64 -19.86
N ASN A 304 -11.56 6.92 -19.01
CA ASN A 304 -11.99 6.43 -17.70
C ASN A 304 -11.37 7.19 -16.51
N SER A 305 -10.93 8.43 -16.70
CA SER A 305 -10.37 9.26 -15.63
C SER A 305 -11.34 9.43 -14.45
N LEU A 306 -10.79 9.46 -13.23
CA LEU A 306 -11.57 9.52 -11.99
C LEU A 306 -11.57 10.90 -11.36
N SER A 307 -12.76 11.41 -11.05
CA SER A 307 -12.90 12.55 -10.13
C SER A 307 -12.43 12.20 -8.72
N ASP A 308 -12.05 13.23 -7.95
CA ASP A 308 -11.63 13.07 -6.57
C ASP A 308 -12.75 12.46 -5.69
N ASP A 309 -14.00 12.88 -5.88
CA ASP A 309 -15.15 12.35 -5.13
C ASP A 309 -15.34 10.83 -5.31
N ILE A 310 -15.19 10.34 -6.55
CA ILE A 310 -15.28 8.90 -6.84
C ILE A 310 -14.07 8.16 -6.26
N PHE A 311 -12.88 8.74 -6.36
CA PHE A 311 -11.66 8.16 -5.80
C PHE A 311 -11.73 8.02 -4.27
N GLU A 312 -12.21 9.06 -3.59
CA GLU A 312 -12.51 9.07 -2.15
C GLU A 312 -13.53 7.99 -1.78
N LYS A 313 -14.60 7.85 -2.58
CA LYS A 313 -15.61 6.82 -2.38
C LYS A 313 -15.09 5.40 -2.57
N ILE A 314 -14.24 5.17 -3.56
CA ILE A 314 -13.56 3.89 -3.76
C ILE A 314 -12.73 3.54 -2.51
N ALA A 315 -11.94 4.48 -2.00
CA ALA A 315 -11.15 4.26 -0.79
C ALA A 315 -12.02 3.92 0.42
N ALA A 316 -13.08 4.68 0.65
CA ALA A 316 -14.02 4.39 1.73
C ALA A 316 -14.61 2.97 1.59
N CYS A 317 -15.06 2.60 0.38
CA CYS A 317 -15.64 1.27 0.13
C CYS A 317 -14.62 0.13 0.31
N ILE A 318 -13.34 0.32 -0.11
CA ILE A 318 -12.27 -0.66 0.15
C ILE A 318 -12.07 -0.83 1.66
N ARG A 319 -11.97 0.27 2.42
CA ARG A 319 -11.79 0.21 3.88
C ARG A 319 -12.95 -0.51 4.57
N ILE A 320 -14.18 -0.27 4.12
CA ILE A 320 -15.38 -0.94 4.65
C ILE A 320 -15.36 -2.45 4.32
N ALA A 321 -14.99 -2.81 3.08
CA ALA A 321 -15.04 -4.19 2.63
C ALA A 321 -13.93 -5.07 3.21
N VAL A 322 -12.68 -4.58 3.25
CA VAL A 322 -11.49 -5.31 3.73
C VAL A 322 -10.83 -4.58 4.91
N PRO A 323 -11.46 -4.59 6.09
CA PRO A 323 -11.13 -3.71 7.22
C PRO A 323 -9.74 -3.92 7.81
N TYR A 324 -9.13 -5.08 7.60
CA TYR A 324 -7.79 -5.44 8.11
C TYR A 324 -6.66 -5.24 7.09
N THR A 325 -7.00 -5.05 5.83
CA THR A 325 -6.03 -4.82 4.74
C THR A 325 -5.56 -3.36 4.77
N GLY A 326 -4.24 -3.17 4.77
CA GLY A 326 -3.65 -1.84 4.68
C GLY A 326 -3.97 -1.18 3.35
N MET A 327 -4.02 0.15 3.31
CA MET A 327 -4.26 0.89 2.07
C MET A 327 -3.13 1.88 1.83
N ILE A 328 -2.59 1.84 0.61
CA ILE A 328 -1.45 2.64 0.18
C ILE A 328 -1.93 3.73 -0.78
N ILE A 329 -1.57 4.98 -0.47
CA ILE A 329 -1.64 6.12 -1.39
C ILE A 329 -0.23 6.67 -1.62
N SER A 330 0.11 6.98 -2.86
CA SER A 330 1.42 7.49 -3.24
C SER A 330 1.41 9.01 -3.48
N THR A 331 2.58 9.57 -3.76
CA THR A 331 2.76 10.97 -4.18
C THR A 331 2.27 11.25 -5.60
N ARG A 332 1.56 10.30 -6.23
CA ARG A 332 0.70 10.57 -7.40
C ARG A 332 -0.38 11.60 -7.06
N GLU A 333 -0.80 11.69 -5.81
CA GLU A 333 -1.87 12.57 -5.39
C GLU A 333 -1.37 13.84 -4.68
N SER A 334 -2.14 14.92 -4.84
CA SER A 334 -1.87 16.20 -4.18
C SER A 334 -2.06 16.09 -2.66
N GLN A 335 -1.55 17.07 -1.91
CA GLN A 335 -1.76 17.15 -0.47
C GLN A 335 -3.26 17.13 -0.11
N GLU A 336 -4.10 17.84 -0.85
CA GLU A 336 -5.55 17.92 -0.60
C GLU A 336 -6.24 16.55 -0.70
N VAL A 337 -6.00 15.82 -1.80
CA VAL A 337 -6.57 14.48 -1.98
C VAL A 337 -6.02 13.53 -0.92
N ARG A 338 -4.72 13.60 -0.64
CA ARG A 338 -4.10 12.77 0.40
C ARG A 338 -4.73 13.04 1.76
N GLU A 339 -4.98 14.29 2.14
CA GLU A 339 -5.59 14.68 3.41
C GLU A 339 -6.94 13.99 3.64
N LYS A 340 -7.83 14.06 2.65
CA LYS A 340 -9.14 13.41 2.71
C LYS A 340 -9.00 11.88 2.82
N MET A 341 -8.11 11.29 2.03
CA MET A 341 -7.89 9.84 2.00
C MET A 341 -7.33 9.30 3.33
N LEU A 342 -6.62 10.11 4.12
CA LEU A 342 -6.18 9.75 5.48
C LEU A 342 -7.35 9.48 6.43
N GLN A 343 -8.51 10.11 6.22
CA GLN A 343 -9.72 9.86 7.02
C GLN A 343 -10.49 8.64 6.50
N LEU A 344 -10.47 8.41 5.19
CA LEU A 344 -11.30 7.42 4.51
C LEU A 344 -10.74 6.00 4.46
N GLY A 345 -9.49 5.77 4.88
CA GLY A 345 -8.98 4.41 5.04
C GLY A 345 -7.50 4.20 4.80
N VAL A 346 -6.79 5.18 4.27
CA VAL A 346 -5.35 5.09 4.03
C VAL A 346 -4.61 4.81 5.34
N SER A 347 -3.69 3.84 5.31
CA SER A 347 -2.87 3.47 6.46
C SER A 347 -1.36 3.54 6.19
N GLN A 348 -0.95 3.61 4.93
CA GLN A 348 0.44 3.85 4.55
C GLN A 348 0.52 4.89 3.43
N ILE A 349 1.52 5.77 3.51
CA ILE A 349 1.77 6.79 2.48
C ILE A 349 3.25 6.85 2.14
N SER A 350 3.56 7.15 0.87
CA SER A 350 4.93 7.48 0.49
C SER A 350 5.26 8.94 0.84
N GLY A 351 6.44 9.22 1.39
CA GLY A 351 6.89 10.59 1.69
C GLY A 351 8.14 10.93 0.89
N ALA A 352 8.24 12.17 0.40
CA ALA A 352 9.40 12.69 -0.34
C ALA A 352 9.89 11.77 -1.48
N SER A 353 8.96 11.12 -2.19
CA SER A 353 9.27 10.14 -3.22
C SER A 353 10.02 10.75 -4.41
N ARG A 354 10.99 10.01 -4.92
CA ARG A 354 11.60 10.21 -6.24
C ARG A 354 11.16 9.05 -7.15
N THR A 355 10.65 9.38 -8.33
CA THR A 355 10.11 8.41 -9.30
C THR A 355 11.07 8.14 -10.46
N SER A 356 12.23 8.79 -10.46
CA SER A 356 13.37 8.58 -11.33
C SER A 356 14.31 7.50 -10.78
N VAL A 357 15.06 6.84 -11.67
CA VAL A 357 16.05 5.82 -11.30
C VAL A 357 17.27 6.52 -10.73
N GLY A 358 17.56 6.33 -9.44
CA GLY A 358 18.70 7.00 -8.78
C GLY A 358 18.43 8.44 -8.35
N GLY A 359 17.17 8.84 -8.17
CA GLY A 359 16.80 10.24 -7.93
C GLY A 359 17.00 10.79 -6.51
N TYR A 360 17.44 9.98 -5.53
CA TYR A 360 17.56 10.44 -4.13
C TYR A 360 18.89 11.13 -3.80
N CYS A 361 19.96 10.83 -4.53
CA CYS A 361 21.26 11.48 -4.34
C CYS A 361 21.31 12.92 -4.88
N GLU A 362 20.42 13.28 -5.79
CA GLU A 362 20.41 14.59 -6.44
C GLU A 362 19.61 15.61 -5.62
N GLU A 363 20.21 16.79 -5.40
CA GLU A 363 19.53 17.92 -4.74
C GLU A 363 18.33 18.37 -5.58
N GLU A 364 18.55 18.60 -6.87
CA GLU A 364 17.50 18.90 -7.84
C GLU A 364 16.84 17.60 -8.32
N ARG A 365 15.51 17.63 -8.48
CA ARG A 365 14.74 16.46 -8.94
C ARG A 365 15.16 16.10 -10.36
N PRO A 366 15.65 14.87 -10.64
CA PRO A 366 15.87 14.45 -12.01
C PRO A 366 14.54 14.06 -12.65
N HIS A 367 14.32 14.56 -13.88
CA HIS A 367 13.10 14.37 -14.67
C HIS A 367 13.31 13.48 -15.92
N ASP A 368 14.53 13.02 -16.16
CA ASP A 368 14.95 12.30 -17.37
C ASP A 368 14.55 10.81 -17.38
N SER A 369 14.11 10.30 -16.23
CA SER A 369 13.83 8.88 -16.01
C SER A 369 12.63 8.63 -15.11
N GLU A 370 11.79 9.62 -14.83
CA GLU A 370 10.62 9.48 -13.95
C GLU A 370 9.56 8.54 -14.54
N GLN A 371 8.97 7.68 -13.70
CA GLN A 371 7.85 6.82 -14.12
C GLN A 371 6.52 7.59 -14.21
N PHE A 372 6.37 8.68 -13.45
CA PHE A 372 5.20 9.55 -13.44
C PHE A 372 5.52 10.87 -12.74
N ASP A 373 4.72 11.89 -13.05
CA ASP A 373 4.82 13.21 -12.43
C ASP A 373 4.40 13.18 -10.96
N VAL A 374 5.29 13.62 -10.09
CA VAL A 374 5.06 13.67 -8.65
C VAL A 374 4.24 14.92 -8.29
N SER A 375 3.02 14.71 -7.78
CA SER A 375 2.10 15.78 -7.36
C SER A 375 2.42 16.35 -5.98
N ASP A 376 2.93 15.52 -5.06
CA ASP A 376 3.36 15.95 -3.73
C ASP A 376 4.88 15.83 -3.61
N GLN A 377 5.55 16.97 -3.71
CA GLN A 377 7.02 17.09 -3.76
C GLN A 377 7.64 17.54 -2.43
N ARG A 378 6.83 17.64 -1.37
CA ARG A 378 7.29 18.05 -0.03
C ARG A 378 8.37 17.10 0.49
N SER A 379 9.30 17.66 1.25
CA SER A 379 10.31 16.91 1.99
C SER A 379 9.68 15.98 3.03
N LEU A 380 10.46 15.03 3.54
CA LEU A 380 9.92 14.10 4.52
C LEU A 380 9.56 14.82 5.84
N ASP A 381 10.34 15.84 6.22
CA ASP A 381 10.10 16.65 7.43
C ASP A 381 8.76 17.39 7.32
N GLU A 382 8.49 18.05 6.19
CA GLU A 382 7.21 18.73 5.93
C GLU A 382 6.02 17.76 5.94
N VAL A 383 6.17 16.56 5.37
CA VAL A 383 5.09 15.55 5.37
C VAL A 383 4.86 15.00 6.78
N VAL A 384 5.92 14.76 7.55
CA VAL A 384 5.83 14.30 8.94
C VAL A 384 5.14 15.37 9.79
N ASP A 385 5.55 16.63 9.68
CA ASP A 385 4.96 17.74 10.42
C ASP A 385 3.48 17.94 10.05
N TRP A 386 3.15 17.97 8.75
CA TRP A 386 1.78 18.06 8.25
C TRP A 386 0.87 16.99 8.85
N LEU A 387 1.31 15.73 8.86
CA LEU A 387 0.53 14.65 9.46
C LEU A 387 0.28 14.88 10.97
N MET A 388 1.28 15.37 11.70
CA MET A 388 1.15 15.65 13.13
C MET A 388 0.21 16.82 13.42
N GLN A 389 0.23 17.86 12.58
CA GLN A 389 -0.71 18.99 12.67
C GLN A 389 -2.16 18.55 12.43
N LEU A 390 -2.38 17.57 11.54
CA LEU A 390 -3.68 16.94 11.33
C LEU A 390 -4.08 15.95 12.45
N GLY A 391 -3.22 15.72 13.43
CA GLY A 391 -3.45 14.80 14.55
C GLY A 391 -3.16 13.32 14.23
N PHE A 392 -2.49 13.03 13.12
CA PHE A 392 -1.97 11.70 12.80
C PHE A 392 -0.60 11.47 13.42
N ILE A 393 -0.22 10.21 13.58
CA ILE A 393 1.09 9.76 14.08
C ILE A 393 1.86 9.14 12.91
N PRO A 394 2.85 9.85 12.33
CA PRO A 394 3.77 9.27 11.37
C PRO A 394 4.55 8.13 12.02
N SER A 395 4.62 7.00 11.34
CA SER A 395 5.19 5.76 11.88
C SER A 395 6.16 5.14 10.89
N PHE A 396 7.36 4.82 11.36
CA PHE A 396 8.37 4.08 10.60
C PHE A 396 8.47 2.62 11.06
N CYS A 397 7.47 2.16 11.82
CA CYS A 397 7.41 0.82 12.42
C CYS A 397 7.60 -0.33 11.42
N THR A 398 8.45 -1.27 11.82
CA THR A 398 8.70 -2.55 11.15
C THR A 398 8.60 -3.74 12.11
N ALA A 399 8.02 -3.53 13.30
CA ALA A 399 8.01 -4.51 14.38
C ALA A 399 7.28 -5.81 14.03
N CYS A 400 6.19 -5.75 13.23
CA CYS A 400 5.49 -6.96 12.80
C CYS A 400 6.41 -7.92 12.05
N TYR A 401 7.20 -7.39 11.11
CA TYR A 401 8.17 -8.17 10.35
C TYR A 401 9.25 -8.79 11.26
N ARG A 402 9.82 -8.00 12.19
CA ARG A 402 10.91 -8.45 13.07
C ARG A 402 10.49 -9.47 14.13
N GLU A 403 9.23 -9.45 14.53
CA GLU A 403 8.67 -10.38 15.51
C GLU A 403 7.97 -11.59 14.86
N GLY A 404 8.12 -11.79 13.54
CA GLY A 404 7.51 -12.92 12.83
C GLY A 404 5.97 -12.89 12.80
N ARG A 405 5.40 -11.67 12.82
CA ARG A 405 3.96 -11.39 12.71
C ARG A 405 3.64 -11.02 11.26
N THR A 406 3.63 -12.01 10.38
CA THR A 406 3.27 -11.91 8.96
C THR A 406 2.07 -12.82 8.69
N GLY A 407 1.34 -12.60 7.58
CA GLY A 407 0.19 -13.44 7.22
C GLY A 407 -0.89 -13.57 8.31
N ASP A 408 -1.27 -14.80 8.64
CA ASP A 408 -2.32 -15.15 9.62
C ASP A 408 -2.03 -14.62 11.04
N ARG A 409 -0.76 -14.58 11.43
CA ARG A 409 -0.34 -14.06 12.75
C ARG A 409 -0.57 -12.56 12.85
N PHE A 410 -0.30 -11.82 11.78
CA PHE A 410 -0.61 -10.39 11.70
C PHE A 410 -2.11 -10.16 11.82
N MET A 411 -2.90 -10.91 11.03
CA MET A 411 -4.36 -10.81 11.07
C MET A 411 -4.94 -11.13 12.46
N SER A 412 -4.38 -12.12 13.15
CA SER A 412 -4.77 -12.46 14.51
C SER A 412 -4.49 -11.33 15.50
N LEU A 413 -3.34 -10.65 15.39
CA LEU A 413 -3.03 -9.49 16.23
C LEU A 413 -4.01 -8.35 16.00
N CYS A 414 -4.35 -8.09 14.73
CA CYS A 414 -5.29 -7.04 14.36
C CYS A 414 -6.70 -7.33 14.89
N LYS A 415 -7.19 -8.57 14.72
CA LYS A 415 -8.51 -9.02 15.17
C LYS A 415 -8.64 -9.04 16.71
N ASN A 416 -7.54 -9.26 17.44
CA ASN A 416 -7.53 -9.32 18.90
C ASN A 416 -7.41 -7.95 19.62
N GLY A 417 -7.55 -6.83 18.90
CA GLY A 417 -7.55 -5.49 19.50
C GLY A 417 -6.23 -5.07 20.18
N GLN A 418 -5.14 -5.82 19.97
CA GLN A 418 -3.83 -5.51 20.59
C GLN A 418 -3.08 -4.37 19.90
N ILE A 419 -3.67 -3.82 18.86
CA ILE A 419 -3.12 -2.72 18.07
C ILE A 419 -2.76 -1.50 18.95
N LEU A 420 -3.61 -1.11 19.91
CA LEU A 420 -3.31 0.00 20.81
C LEU A 420 -2.16 -0.30 21.80
N ASN A 421 -1.90 -1.58 22.07
CA ASN A 421 -0.87 -2.02 23.00
C ASN A 421 0.45 -2.44 22.32
N CYS A 422 0.45 -2.58 20.99
CA CYS A 422 1.64 -2.96 20.21
C CYS A 422 1.95 -1.91 19.14
N CYS A 423 1.01 -1.65 18.23
CA CYS A 423 1.23 -0.76 17.09
C CYS A 423 1.33 0.71 17.50
N HIS A 424 0.52 1.16 18.47
CA HIS A 424 0.55 2.53 19.01
C HIS A 424 1.89 2.89 19.66
N PRO A 425 2.39 2.15 20.67
CA PRO A 425 3.68 2.48 21.27
C PRO A 425 4.83 2.34 20.27
N ASN A 426 4.79 1.36 19.36
CA ASN A 426 5.79 1.25 18.30
C ASN A 426 5.81 2.48 17.38
N ALA A 427 4.66 3.03 17.00
CA ALA A 427 4.60 4.26 16.21
C ALA A 427 5.22 5.44 16.96
N LEU A 428 4.90 5.64 18.24
CA LEU A 428 5.48 6.71 19.07
C LEU A 428 6.99 6.57 19.20
N MET A 429 7.50 5.36 19.42
CA MET A 429 8.95 5.12 19.47
C MET A 429 9.61 5.43 18.13
N THR A 430 9.08 4.94 17.01
CA THR A 430 9.68 5.24 15.69
C THR A 430 9.56 6.70 15.28
N LEU A 431 8.50 7.40 15.70
CA LEU A 431 8.41 8.84 15.54
C LEU A 431 9.46 9.55 16.38
N THR A 432 9.66 9.13 17.62
CA THR A 432 10.73 9.67 18.50
C THR A 432 12.11 9.51 17.86
N GLU A 433 12.41 8.34 17.28
CA GLU A 433 13.65 8.13 16.53
C GLU A 433 13.78 9.13 15.38
N TYR A 434 12.70 9.33 14.61
CA TYR A 434 12.69 10.29 13.53
C TYR A 434 12.97 11.72 14.01
N LEU A 435 12.26 12.14 15.06
CA LEU A 435 12.36 13.49 15.62
C LEU A 435 13.77 13.77 16.16
N VAL A 436 14.39 12.81 16.83
CA VAL A 436 15.73 12.98 17.40
C VAL A 436 16.80 13.04 16.31
N ASP A 437 16.70 12.18 15.31
CA ASP A 437 17.80 11.96 14.36
C ASP A 437 17.73 12.85 13.10
N TYR A 438 16.54 13.25 12.64
CA TYR A 438 16.37 13.83 11.30
C TYR A 438 15.51 15.08 11.23
N ALA A 439 14.60 15.28 12.19
CA ALA A 439 13.60 16.34 12.09
C ALA A 439 14.16 17.74 12.35
N SER A 440 13.53 18.75 11.75
CA SER A 440 13.78 20.16 12.07
C SER A 440 13.32 20.50 13.49
N GLU A 441 13.76 21.65 14.03
CA GLU A 441 13.39 22.07 15.39
C GLU A 441 11.89 22.36 15.53
N GLU A 442 11.23 22.84 14.48
CA GLU A 442 9.78 23.05 14.46
C GLU A 442 9.03 21.72 14.54
N THR A 443 9.38 20.78 13.67
CA THR A 443 8.82 19.42 13.65
C THR A 443 9.06 18.68 14.98
N LYS A 444 10.22 18.87 15.63
CA LYS A 444 10.50 18.34 16.97
C LYS A 444 9.51 18.87 18.01
N GLN A 445 9.21 20.17 18.00
CA GLN A 445 8.30 20.76 18.98
C GLN A 445 6.89 20.18 18.84
N HIS A 446 6.35 20.14 17.62
CA HIS A 446 5.05 19.53 17.35
C HIS A 446 5.03 18.05 17.70
N GLY A 447 6.07 17.31 17.30
CA GLY A 447 6.13 15.87 17.49
C GLY A 447 6.25 15.42 18.93
N PHE A 448 7.08 16.07 19.76
CA PHE A 448 7.16 15.72 21.18
C PHE A 448 5.88 16.09 21.94
N ALA A 449 5.23 17.20 21.59
CA ALA A 449 3.93 17.54 22.18
C ALA A 449 2.85 16.50 21.82
N LEU A 450 2.84 16.02 20.57
CA LEU A 450 1.96 14.93 20.14
C LEU A 450 2.25 13.64 20.89
N ILE A 451 3.52 13.24 21.01
CA ILE A 451 3.94 12.00 21.68
C ILE A 451 3.45 11.95 23.14
N GLU A 452 3.61 13.03 23.91
CA GLU A 452 3.16 13.08 25.30
C GLU A 452 1.63 12.91 25.40
N LYS A 453 0.87 13.55 24.51
CA LYS A 453 -0.59 13.39 24.46
C LYS A 453 -1.01 11.97 24.08
N GLU A 454 -0.31 11.35 23.13
CA GLU A 454 -0.66 10.02 22.61
C GLU A 454 -0.21 8.87 23.51
N LEU A 455 0.84 9.06 24.34
CA LEU A 455 1.25 8.11 25.37
C LEU A 455 0.12 7.83 26.37
N GLU A 456 -0.65 8.85 26.73
CA GLU A 456 -1.77 8.73 27.67
C GLU A 456 -2.95 7.94 27.11
N LYS A 457 -2.98 7.67 25.79
CA LYS A 457 -4.00 6.83 25.17
C LYS A 457 -3.67 5.34 25.19
N ILE A 458 -2.46 4.94 25.63
CA ILE A 458 -2.09 3.53 25.75
C ILE A 458 -2.85 2.91 26.94
N PRO A 459 -3.76 1.94 26.72
CA PRO A 459 -4.68 1.48 27.78
C PRO A 459 -3.98 0.72 28.92
N LYS A 460 -2.94 -0.06 28.62
CA LYS A 460 -2.23 -0.87 29.61
C LYS A 460 -1.09 -0.06 30.25
N GLU A 461 -1.20 0.22 31.54
CA GLU A 461 -0.18 0.98 32.32
C GLU A 461 1.25 0.47 32.08
N LYS A 462 1.45 -0.85 32.23
CA LYS A 462 2.78 -1.46 32.03
C LYS A 462 3.34 -1.20 30.64
N VAL A 463 2.49 -1.22 29.60
CA VAL A 463 2.91 -0.92 28.21
C VAL A 463 3.26 0.56 28.08
N ARG A 464 2.45 1.44 28.67
CA ARG A 464 2.69 2.89 28.69
C ARG A 464 4.02 3.24 29.38
N GLU A 465 4.31 2.64 30.53
CA GLU A 465 5.57 2.82 31.25
C GLU A 465 6.78 2.36 30.44
N ILE A 466 6.70 1.19 29.80
CA ILE A 466 7.77 0.69 28.92
C ILE A 466 7.96 1.63 27.73
N ALA A 467 6.87 2.09 27.11
CA ALA A 467 6.95 2.99 25.97
C ALA A 467 7.60 4.33 26.37
N ARG A 468 7.18 4.91 27.50
CA ARG A 468 7.77 6.14 28.05
C ARG A 468 9.26 5.95 28.32
N LYS A 469 9.66 4.85 28.96
CA LYS A 469 11.08 4.54 29.20
C LYS A 469 11.87 4.43 27.90
N ASN A 470 11.37 3.69 26.91
CA ASN A 470 12.06 3.53 25.63
C ASN A 470 12.19 4.86 24.88
N ILE A 471 11.16 5.72 24.93
CA ILE A 471 11.19 7.07 24.35
C ILE A 471 12.28 7.93 25.01
N GLU A 472 12.38 7.91 26.33
CA GLU A 472 13.46 8.61 27.04
C GLU A 472 14.85 8.02 26.72
N ASP A 473 14.97 6.70 26.62
CA ASP A 473 16.21 6.04 26.19
C ASP A 473 16.62 6.46 24.76
N ILE A 474 15.65 6.63 23.84
CA ILE A 474 15.91 7.13 22.46
C ILE A 474 16.40 8.58 22.50
N LYS A 475 15.77 9.45 23.31
CA LYS A 475 16.17 10.86 23.47
C LYS A 475 17.57 11.00 24.10
N ALA A 476 17.92 10.13 25.03
CA ALA A 476 19.15 10.24 25.83
C ALA A 476 20.34 9.43 25.30
N SER A 477 20.16 8.60 24.26
CA SER A 477 21.22 7.71 23.76
C SER A 477 21.17 7.48 22.25
N SER A 478 22.12 6.71 21.71
CA SER A 478 22.12 6.24 20.32
C SER A 478 21.41 4.89 20.13
N ARG A 479 20.76 4.32 21.16
CA ARG A 479 19.98 3.09 21.00
C ARG A 479 18.72 3.36 20.17
N ARG A 480 18.48 2.51 19.18
CA ARG A 480 17.36 2.55 18.24
C ARG A 480 16.75 1.14 18.08
N ASP A 481 15.66 1.07 17.34
CA ASP A 481 14.90 -0.14 17.01
C ASP A 481 14.25 -0.84 18.21
N PHE A 482 13.77 -0.05 19.17
CA PHE A 482 12.89 -0.55 20.23
C PHE A 482 11.56 -1.02 19.62
N ARG A 483 11.03 -2.13 20.15
CA ARG A 483 9.77 -2.71 19.66
C ARG A 483 9.02 -3.50 20.72
N PHE A 484 7.70 -3.53 20.55
CA PHE A 484 6.71 -4.34 21.26
C PHE A 484 6.19 -5.51 20.44
#